data_AF-A0A5B7BSL0-F1
#
_entry.id   AF-A0A5B7BSL0-F1
#
_cell.length_a   1.000
_cell.length_b   1.000
_cell.length_c   1.000
_cell.angle_alpha   90.00
_cell.angle_beta   90.00
_cell.angle_gamma   90.00
#
_symmetry.space_group_name_H-M   'P 1'
#
loop_
_entity.id
_entity.type
_entity.pdbx_description
1 polymer ?
#
loop_
_entity_poly.entity_id
_entity_poly.type
_entity_poly.pdbx_seq_one_letter_code
_entity_poly.pdbx_strand_id
1 'polypeptide(L)'
;ESIETQNLQWAQGKAGEDRVHVVISEEHGWVFVGIYDGFNGPDATDFLLNNLYSNVQKELKGLLWDEKFESVANSVATEPGLASVQNDDSDPYKNGEFNLDCDSKRKGHKNSKSRTVKKWEESQRRWKCEWDRERIELDRKLKEQLNNSGSDGVNHTEVLKALSEALRKTEQSYLEIADLMLRENPELSLMGSCVLGMLMKGEDVYLMNVGDSRAVLARKAEPHLRIGKDLERINEETLNEFDSLTSLQLTMDHSTSVEEEVRRIKSEHRDDASAVTNARVKGSLKVTRAFGAGFLKQPKWNN
;
A
#
# COMPACT_ATOMS: atom_id res chain seq x y z
N GLU A 1 -23.59 20.05 6.07
CA GLU A 1 -22.76 20.04 4.86
C GLU A 1 -22.36 18.61 4.56
N SER A 2 -22.82 18.08 3.45
CA SER A 2 -22.59 16.72 2.99
C SER A 2 -21.13 16.58 2.56
N ILE A 3 -20.38 15.71 3.21
CA ILE A 3 -19.06 15.23 2.77
C ILE A 3 -19.27 14.71 1.35
N GLU A 4 -18.79 15.44 0.34
CA GLU A 4 -18.66 14.91 -1.01
C GLU A 4 -17.96 13.56 -0.89
N THR A 5 -18.61 12.53 -1.42
CA THR A 5 -18.07 11.18 -1.45
C THR A 5 -16.78 11.21 -2.24
N GLN A 6 -15.65 11.37 -1.54
CA GLN A 6 -14.33 11.08 -2.08
C GLN A 6 -14.41 9.68 -2.68
N ASN A 7 -14.11 9.52 -3.97
CA ASN A 7 -14.11 8.24 -4.67
C ASN A 7 -12.92 7.39 -4.17
N LEU A 8 -13.00 7.00 -2.91
CA LEU A 8 -11.98 6.34 -2.13
C LEU A 8 -12.43 4.90 -1.89
N GLN A 9 -11.73 3.97 -2.52
CA GLN A 9 -11.91 2.55 -2.26
C GLN A 9 -10.81 2.10 -1.31
N TRP A 10 -11.15 1.26 -0.34
CA TRP A 10 -10.16 0.75 0.59
C TRP A 10 -10.43 -0.70 0.95
N ALA A 11 -9.36 -1.43 1.23
CA ALA A 11 -9.37 -2.80 1.71
C ALA A 11 -8.41 -2.91 2.89
N GLN A 12 -8.76 -3.71 3.89
CA GLN A 12 -7.93 -3.94 5.07
C GLN A 12 -7.82 -5.43 5.37
N GLY A 13 -6.69 -5.82 5.96
CA GLY A 13 -6.43 -7.18 6.43
C GLY A 13 -5.77 -7.16 7.80
N LYS A 14 -6.05 -8.19 8.58
CA LYS A 14 -5.52 -8.38 9.93
C LYS A 14 -5.11 -9.84 10.11
N ALA A 15 -3.89 -10.06 10.61
CA ALA A 15 -3.39 -11.39 10.96
C ALA A 15 -2.55 -11.29 12.23
N GLY A 16 -3.11 -11.66 13.39
CA GLY A 16 -2.42 -11.48 14.67
C GLY A 16 -2.15 -10.00 14.97
N GLU A 17 -0.87 -9.66 15.16
CA GLU A 17 -0.40 -8.29 15.35
C GLU A 17 -0.27 -7.55 14.00
N ASP A 18 -0.20 -8.26 12.87
CA ASP A 18 0.00 -7.66 11.56
C ASP A 18 -1.27 -6.98 11.04
N ARG A 19 -1.05 -5.90 10.28
CA ARG A 19 -2.09 -5.13 9.59
C ARG A 19 -1.65 -4.81 8.17
N VAL A 20 -2.62 -4.80 7.27
CA VAL A 20 -2.46 -4.27 5.93
C VAL A 20 -3.66 -3.40 5.59
N HIS A 21 -3.42 -2.29 4.91
CA HIS A 21 -4.48 -1.61 4.17
C HIS A 21 -4.02 -1.20 2.78
N VAL A 22 -4.98 -1.12 1.87
CA VAL A 22 -4.83 -0.60 0.52
C VAL A 22 -5.88 0.47 0.36
N VAL A 23 -5.49 1.64 -0.12
CA VAL A 23 -6.37 2.76 -0.40
C VAL A 23 -6.15 3.19 -1.84
N ILE A 24 -7.23 3.20 -2.62
CA ILE A 24 -7.25 3.62 -4.02
C ILE A 24 -8.07 4.91 -4.05
N SER A 25 -7.43 6.01 -4.45
CA SER A 25 -8.13 7.27 -4.69
C SER A 25 -8.22 7.50 -6.19
N GLU A 26 -9.42 7.33 -6.73
CA GLU A 26 -9.68 7.61 -8.14
C GLU A 26 -9.55 9.10 -8.45
N GLU A 27 -9.96 9.94 -7.50
CA GLU A 27 -9.89 11.40 -7.62
C GLU A 27 -8.44 11.92 -7.72
N HIS A 28 -7.52 11.36 -6.92
CA HIS A 28 -6.12 11.80 -6.89
C HIS A 28 -5.24 10.98 -7.84
N GLY A 29 -5.78 9.89 -8.41
CA GLY A 29 -5.06 8.98 -9.30
C GLY A 29 -3.89 8.25 -8.63
N TRP A 30 -4.00 7.95 -7.33
CA TRP A 30 -2.95 7.26 -6.58
C TRP A 30 -3.43 5.99 -5.86
N VAL A 31 -2.48 5.14 -5.52
CA VAL A 31 -2.68 3.96 -4.68
C VAL A 31 -1.73 4.03 -3.51
N PHE A 32 -2.25 3.91 -2.30
CA PHE A 32 -1.49 3.78 -1.08
C PHE A 32 -1.62 2.36 -0.52
N VAL A 33 -0.50 1.75 -0.14
CA VAL A 33 -0.46 0.46 0.53
C VAL A 33 0.35 0.61 1.80
N GLY A 34 -0.22 0.20 2.93
CA GLY A 34 0.46 0.17 4.22
C GLY A 34 0.48 -1.24 4.74
N ILE A 35 1.68 -1.75 5.04
CA ILE A 35 1.92 -3.05 5.67
C ILE A 35 2.63 -2.80 6.99
N TYR A 36 2.06 -3.35 8.06
CA TYR A 36 2.51 -3.12 9.43
C TYR A 36 2.67 -4.47 10.13
N ASP A 37 3.89 -4.78 10.57
CA ASP A 37 4.23 -6.00 11.32
C ASP A 37 4.45 -5.57 12.77
N GLY A 38 3.49 -5.94 13.63
CA GLY A 38 3.39 -5.46 15.00
C GLY A 38 4.16 -6.35 15.98
N PHE A 39 4.57 -5.77 17.11
CA PHE A 39 5.14 -6.53 18.22
C PHE A 39 4.74 -5.94 19.58
N ASN A 40 4.73 -6.81 20.59
CA ASN A 40 4.37 -6.50 21.98
C ASN A 40 2.93 -5.97 22.14
N GLY A 41 2.05 -6.19 21.16
CA GLY A 41 0.66 -5.77 21.16
C GLY A 41 0.20 -5.17 19.81
N PRO A 42 -1.13 -5.16 19.56
CA PRO A 42 -1.70 -4.70 18.30
C PRO A 42 -1.83 -3.17 18.19
N ASP A 43 -1.84 -2.43 19.30
CA ASP A 43 -2.26 -1.01 19.31
C ASP A 43 -1.39 -0.12 18.43
N ALA A 44 -0.08 -0.40 18.29
CA ALA A 44 0.79 0.34 17.38
C ALA A 44 0.33 0.18 15.92
N THR A 45 0.03 -1.05 15.50
CA THR A 45 -0.45 -1.33 14.13
C THR A 45 -1.86 -0.82 13.88
N ASP A 46 -2.74 -0.88 14.89
CA ASP A 46 -4.10 -0.34 14.81
C ASP A 46 -4.06 1.20 14.73
N PHE A 47 -3.14 1.83 15.46
CA PHE A 47 -2.92 3.27 15.36
C PHE A 47 -2.42 3.68 13.97
N LEU A 48 -1.45 2.96 13.41
CA LEU A 48 -0.95 3.18 12.04
C LEU A 48 -2.06 3.03 11.00
N LEU A 49 -2.84 1.95 11.08
CA LEU A 49 -3.95 1.66 10.19
C LEU A 49 -4.95 2.83 10.12
N ASN A 50 -5.24 3.46 11.26
CA ASN A 50 -6.24 4.51 11.37
C ASN A 50 -5.71 5.92 11.08
N ASN A 51 -4.41 6.18 11.26
CA ASN A 51 -3.86 7.54 11.26
C ASN A 51 -2.85 7.82 10.15
N LEU A 52 -2.08 6.82 9.71
CA LEU A 52 -0.94 7.06 8.80
C LEU A 52 -1.40 7.63 7.46
N TYR A 53 -2.40 7.01 6.82
CA TYR A 53 -2.89 7.46 5.52
C TYR A 53 -3.47 8.88 5.59
N SER A 54 -4.21 9.22 6.66
CA SER A 54 -4.74 10.58 6.85
C SER A 54 -3.63 11.61 6.94
N ASN A 55 -2.55 11.32 7.68
CA ASN A 55 -1.40 12.22 7.76
C ASN A 55 -0.64 12.30 6.43
N VAL A 56 -0.50 11.19 5.69
CA VAL A 56 0.07 11.17 4.33
C VAL A 56 -0.74 12.08 3.39
N GLN A 57 -2.07 11.97 3.39
CA GLN A 57 -2.91 12.85 2.57
C GLN A 57 -2.73 14.33 2.92
N LYS A 58 -2.62 14.67 4.21
CA LYS A 58 -2.42 16.04 4.68
C LYS A 58 -1.07 16.61 4.26
N GLU A 59 0.02 15.86 4.42
CA GLU A 59 1.36 16.34 4.05
C GLU A 59 1.56 16.42 2.53
N LEU A 60 0.84 15.62 1.75
CA LEU A 60 0.91 15.64 0.28
C LEU A 60 -0.03 16.64 -0.38
N LYS A 61 -0.86 17.33 0.41
CA LYS A 61 -1.70 18.44 -0.06
C LYS A 61 -0.80 19.56 -0.59
N GLY A 62 -1.10 20.07 -1.78
CA GLY A 62 -0.26 21.06 -2.46
C GLY A 62 0.96 20.51 -3.19
N LEU A 63 1.26 19.21 -3.06
CA LEU A 63 2.38 18.57 -3.75
C LEU A 63 1.90 17.65 -4.87
N LEU A 64 0.97 16.76 -4.53
CA LEU A 64 0.46 15.77 -5.48
C LEU A 64 -1.01 15.99 -5.84
N TRP A 65 -1.73 16.79 -5.06
CA TRP A 65 -3.11 17.17 -5.32
C TRP A 65 -3.43 18.47 -4.59
N ASP A 66 -4.32 19.27 -5.17
CA ASP A 66 -4.87 20.48 -4.58
C ASP A 66 -6.37 20.31 -4.38
N GLU A 67 -6.91 20.81 -3.27
CA GLU A 67 -8.35 21.06 -3.22
C GLU A 67 -8.63 22.20 -4.19
N LYS A 68 -9.49 21.94 -5.19
CA LYS A 68 -10.11 23.00 -5.98
C LYS A 68 -11.00 23.83 -5.05
N PHE A 69 -10.44 24.77 -4.31
CA PHE A 69 -11.25 25.81 -3.71
C PHE A 69 -11.66 26.77 -4.81
N GLU A 70 -12.93 26.69 -5.21
CA GLU A 70 -13.63 27.82 -5.80
C GLU A 70 -13.53 28.99 -4.81
N SER A 71 -12.59 29.88 -5.07
CA SER A 71 -12.54 31.17 -4.39
C SER A 71 -13.67 32.04 -4.95
N VAL A 72 -14.84 32.02 -4.31
CA VAL A 72 -15.82 33.09 -4.47
C VAL A 72 -16.06 33.76 -3.13
N ALA A 73 -15.43 34.91 -2.98
CA ALA A 73 -15.71 35.84 -1.91
C ALA A 73 -17.05 36.58 -2.15
N ASN A 74 -17.87 36.65 -1.10
CA ASN A 74 -18.87 37.66 -0.75
C ASN A 74 -20.06 37.93 -1.69
N SER A 75 -21.29 37.60 -1.28
CA SER A 75 -22.17 38.48 -0.47
C SER A 75 -23.67 38.11 -0.55
N VAL A 76 -24.35 38.38 0.57
CA VAL A 76 -25.81 38.51 0.81
C VAL A 76 -26.58 37.27 1.28
N ALA A 77 -26.96 37.36 2.55
CA ALA A 77 -27.96 36.56 3.25
C ALA A 77 -29.39 36.87 2.79
N THR A 78 -30.29 35.88 2.84
CA THR A 78 -31.65 35.96 3.43
C THR A 78 -32.21 34.53 3.66
N GLU A 79 -32.79 34.36 4.85
CA GLU A 79 -33.37 33.19 5.54
C GLU A 79 -34.78 32.76 4.99
N PRO A 80 -35.50 31.75 5.54
CA PRO A 80 -35.94 30.55 4.82
C PRO A 80 -37.47 30.43 4.62
N GLY A 81 -37.90 29.51 3.75
CA GLY A 81 -39.31 29.25 3.45
C GLY A 81 -39.67 27.76 3.53
N LEU A 82 -40.53 27.44 4.50
CA LEU A 82 -41.17 26.15 4.79
C LEU A 82 -42.39 25.89 3.87
N ALA A 83 -42.60 24.64 3.40
CA ALA A 83 -43.89 23.96 3.07
C ALA A 83 -43.64 22.86 2.01
N SER A 84 -43.79 21.56 2.29
CA SER A 84 -45.02 20.75 2.44
C SER A 84 -45.22 19.78 1.25
N VAL A 85 -45.22 18.48 1.57
CA VAL A 85 -46.08 17.39 1.05
C VAL A 85 -46.34 17.31 -0.46
N GLN A 86 -45.95 16.18 -1.07
CA GLN A 86 -46.83 15.36 -1.92
C GLN A 86 -46.19 13.98 -2.16
N ASN A 87 -46.82 12.94 -1.60
CA ASN A 87 -46.83 11.59 -2.17
C ASN A 87 -47.98 11.57 -3.17
N ASP A 88 -47.75 11.16 -4.41
CA ASP A 88 -48.69 10.31 -5.14
C ASP A 88 -48.05 9.64 -6.38
N ASP A 89 -48.23 8.33 -6.42
CA ASP A 89 -48.35 7.36 -7.52
C ASP A 89 -47.90 7.68 -8.96
N SER A 90 -47.12 6.76 -9.55
CA SER A 90 -47.58 5.92 -10.69
C SER A 90 -46.47 5.02 -11.28
N ASP A 91 -46.71 3.70 -11.24
CA ASP A 91 -46.15 2.67 -12.13
C ASP A 91 -46.65 2.93 -13.58
N PRO A 92 -45.91 2.58 -14.67
CA PRO A 92 -45.98 1.20 -15.19
C PRO A 92 -44.76 0.66 -16.01
N TYR A 93 -44.51 -0.65 -15.85
CA TYR A 93 -44.04 -1.64 -16.83
C TYR A 93 -43.07 -1.24 -17.97
N LYS A 94 -41.89 -1.88 -17.99
CA LYS A 94 -41.47 -2.90 -18.99
C LYS A 94 -39.95 -3.08 -18.93
N ASN A 95 -39.47 -4.26 -18.54
CA ASN A 95 -38.18 -4.76 -19.01
C ASN A 95 -38.35 -6.22 -19.42
N GLY A 96 -38.11 -6.45 -20.71
CA GLY A 96 -38.21 -7.75 -21.36
C GLY A 96 -37.07 -8.67 -20.95
N GLU A 97 -37.42 -9.95 -20.88
CA GLU A 97 -36.51 -11.08 -20.85
C GLU A 97 -35.56 -11.07 -22.05
N PHE A 98 -34.29 -11.37 -21.80
CA PHE A 98 -33.51 -12.14 -22.75
C PHE A 98 -32.69 -13.19 -21.99
N ASN A 99 -33.28 -14.38 -21.89
CA ASN A 99 -32.59 -15.62 -21.53
C ASN A 99 -31.68 -16.02 -22.69
N LEU A 100 -30.43 -16.37 -22.39
CA LEU A 100 -29.58 -17.18 -23.26
C LEU A 100 -28.94 -18.29 -22.43
N ASP A 101 -29.67 -19.40 -22.36
CA ASP A 101 -29.15 -20.72 -22.05
C ASP A 101 -28.17 -21.19 -23.14
N CYS A 102 -27.10 -21.87 -22.74
CA CYS A 102 -26.56 -22.96 -23.56
C CYS A 102 -25.96 -24.07 -22.68
N ASP A 103 -26.85 -24.98 -22.31
CA ASP A 103 -26.55 -26.29 -21.75
C ASP A 103 -26.12 -27.22 -22.91
N SER A 104 -24.97 -27.88 -22.82
CA SER A 104 -24.68 -29.05 -23.66
C SER A 104 -24.12 -30.19 -22.81
N LYS A 105 -25.01 -31.13 -22.50
CA LYS A 105 -24.73 -32.38 -21.78
C LYS A 105 -23.94 -33.34 -22.67
N ARG A 106 -22.81 -33.84 -22.16
CA ARG A 106 -22.29 -35.17 -22.48
C ARG A 106 -22.05 -35.94 -21.19
N LYS A 107 -22.77 -37.07 -21.04
CA LYS A 107 -22.67 -38.00 -19.91
C LYS A 107 -21.39 -38.84 -20.05
N GLY A 108 -20.60 -38.90 -18.97
CA GLY A 108 -19.52 -39.86 -18.76
C GLY A 108 -19.21 -39.94 -17.27
N HIS A 109 -19.29 -41.14 -16.69
CA HIS A 109 -19.22 -41.41 -15.26
C HIS A 109 -17.78 -41.47 -14.71
N LYS A 110 -17.61 -40.99 -13.46
CA LYS A 110 -16.59 -41.32 -12.42
C LYS A 110 -15.53 -40.26 -12.03
N ASN A 111 -15.39 -40.18 -10.70
CA ASN A 111 -14.40 -39.54 -9.81
C ASN A 111 -14.51 -38.04 -9.45
N SER A 112 -15.14 -37.81 -8.29
CA SER A 112 -15.42 -36.52 -7.62
C SER A 112 -14.19 -35.74 -7.10
N LYS A 113 -12.98 -36.32 -7.12
CA LYS A 113 -11.78 -35.67 -6.53
C LYS A 113 -10.93 -34.81 -7.49
N SER A 114 -11.26 -34.76 -8.79
CA SER A 114 -10.47 -34.01 -9.81
C SER A 114 -11.08 -32.66 -10.21
N ARG A 115 -12.34 -32.38 -9.87
CA ARG A 115 -13.09 -31.24 -10.43
C ARG A 115 -12.67 -29.89 -9.84
N THR A 116 -12.25 -29.87 -8.58
CA THR A 116 -11.88 -28.64 -7.86
C THR A 116 -10.52 -28.11 -8.29
N VAL A 117 -9.54 -29.00 -8.53
CA VAL A 117 -8.20 -28.64 -9.03
C VAL A 117 -8.31 -28.08 -10.46
N LYS A 118 -9.06 -28.75 -11.33
CA LYS A 118 -9.29 -28.27 -12.71
C LYS A 118 -10.01 -26.93 -12.78
N LYS A 119 -11.00 -26.70 -11.90
CA LYS A 119 -11.70 -25.40 -11.80
C LYS A 119 -10.78 -24.27 -11.32
N TRP A 120 -9.85 -24.58 -10.43
CA TRP A 120 -8.85 -23.63 -9.93
C TRP A 120 -7.81 -23.29 -11.01
N GLU A 121 -7.34 -24.30 -11.75
CA GLU A 121 -6.45 -24.13 -12.91
C GLU A 121 -7.11 -23.35 -14.06
N GLU A 122 -8.38 -23.60 -14.35
CA GLU A 122 -9.17 -22.85 -15.34
C GLU A 122 -9.40 -21.40 -14.91
N SER A 123 -9.67 -21.16 -13.62
CA SER A 123 -9.79 -19.81 -13.07
C SER A 123 -8.45 -19.08 -13.18
N GLN A 124 -7.33 -19.72 -12.82
CA GLN A 124 -5.98 -19.15 -12.99
C GLN A 124 -5.66 -18.82 -14.45
N ARG A 125 -6.00 -19.70 -15.39
CA ARG A 125 -5.79 -19.45 -16.83
C ARG A 125 -6.65 -18.31 -17.37
N ARG A 126 -7.91 -18.22 -16.91
CA ARG A 126 -8.81 -17.12 -17.31
C ARG A 126 -8.30 -15.77 -16.80
N TRP A 127 -7.91 -15.71 -15.53
CA TRP A 127 -7.32 -14.51 -14.92
C TRP A 127 -6.01 -14.13 -15.63
N LYS A 128 -5.19 -15.11 -16.02
CA LYS A 128 -3.97 -14.87 -16.80
C LYS A 128 -4.26 -14.20 -18.15
N CYS A 129 -5.23 -14.72 -18.92
CA CYS A 129 -5.58 -14.15 -20.23
C CYS A 129 -6.25 -12.77 -20.13
N GLU A 130 -7.11 -12.56 -19.13
CA GLU A 130 -7.73 -11.27 -18.84
C GLU A 130 -6.67 -10.24 -18.46
N TRP A 131 -5.77 -10.59 -17.53
CA TRP A 131 -4.65 -9.76 -17.11
C TRP A 131 -3.67 -9.44 -18.23
N ASP A 132 -3.30 -10.41 -19.08
CA ASP A 132 -2.39 -10.18 -20.20
C ASP A 132 -2.99 -9.22 -21.25
N ARG A 133 -4.31 -9.31 -21.50
CA ARG A 133 -5.02 -8.38 -22.40
C ARG A 133 -5.13 -6.97 -21.80
N GLU A 134 -5.53 -6.87 -20.53
CA GLU A 134 -5.64 -5.59 -19.82
C GLU A 134 -4.28 -4.90 -19.69
N ARG A 135 -3.22 -5.66 -19.40
CA ARG A 135 -1.84 -5.17 -19.35
C ARG A 135 -1.38 -4.59 -20.69
N ILE A 136 -1.61 -5.28 -21.81
CA ILE A 136 -1.18 -4.78 -23.13
C ILE A 136 -1.90 -3.47 -23.46
N GLU A 137 -3.19 -3.39 -23.15
CA GLU A 137 -3.98 -2.17 -23.35
C GLU A 137 -3.56 -1.04 -22.40
N LEU A 138 -3.20 -1.36 -21.15
CA LEU A 138 -2.61 -0.41 -20.20
C LEU A 138 -1.24 0.06 -20.68
N ASP A 139 -0.33 -0.83 -21.08
CA ASP A 139 1.01 -0.51 -21.57
C ASP A 139 0.92 0.38 -22.84
N ARG A 140 -0.06 0.12 -23.72
CA ARG A 140 -0.34 0.97 -24.89
C ARG A 140 -0.81 2.36 -24.48
N LYS A 141 -1.79 2.45 -23.57
CA LYS A 141 -2.28 3.73 -23.03
C LYS A 141 -1.20 4.48 -22.25
N LEU A 142 -0.35 3.79 -21.50
CA LEU A 142 0.75 4.35 -20.72
C LEU A 142 1.82 4.93 -21.66
N LYS A 143 2.19 4.21 -22.72
CA LYS A 143 3.10 4.72 -23.76
C LYS A 143 2.51 5.92 -24.50
N GLU A 144 1.21 5.94 -24.75
CA GLU A 144 0.51 7.09 -25.35
C GLU A 144 0.46 8.30 -24.40
N GLN A 145 0.32 8.06 -23.09
CA GLN A 145 0.38 9.10 -22.05
C GLN A 145 1.82 9.65 -21.91
N LEU A 146 2.84 8.78 -21.82
CA LEU A 146 4.27 9.14 -21.76
C LEU A 146 4.74 10.06 -22.90
N ASN A 147 4.23 9.82 -24.10
CA ASN A 147 4.56 10.65 -25.27
C ASN A 147 3.89 12.03 -25.24
N ASN A 148 2.86 12.22 -24.40
CA ASN A 148 2.09 13.47 -24.26
C ASN A 148 2.33 14.20 -22.93
N SER A 149 2.74 13.49 -21.88
CA SER A 149 3.11 14.05 -20.58
C SER A 149 4.63 14.23 -20.53
N GLY A 150 5.12 15.39 -20.97
CA GLY A 150 6.44 15.82 -20.52
C GLY A 150 6.43 15.82 -18.99
N SER A 151 7.41 15.13 -18.36
CA SER A 151 7.69 15.08 -16.92
C SER A 151 6.83 16.07 -16.13
N ASP A 152 5.72 15.60 -15.58
CA ASP A 152 4.93 16.38 -14.62
C ASP A 152 5.93 16.90 -13.58
N GLY A 153 5.95 18.21 -13.32
CA GLY A 153 7.02 18.91 -12.60
C GLY A 153 7.10 18.58 -11.11
N VAL A 154 6.80 17.34 -10.74
CA VAL A 154 6.71 16.82 -9.38
C VAL A 154 8.10 16.83 -8.76
N ASN A 155 8.26 17.60 -7.69
CA ASN A 155 9.48 17.57 -6.90
C ASN A 155 9.46 16.33 -5.99
N HIS A 156 10.02 15.22 -6.47
CA HIS A 156 10.09 13.95 -5.73
C HIS A 156 10.75 14.09 -4.34
N THR A 157 11.67 15.05 -4.17
CA THR A 157 12.32 15.28 -2.87
C THR A 157 11.33 15.82 -1.84
N GLU A 158 10.44 16.73 -2.24
CA GLU A 158 9.41 17.27 -1.36
C GLU A 158 8.34 16.21 -1.04
N VAL A 159 7.99 15.34 -1.99
CA VAL A 159 7.10 14.19 -1.74
C VAL A 159 7.71 13.25 -0.70
N LEU A 160 9.00 12.89 -0.83
CA LEU A 160 9.68 12.04 0.14
C LEU A 160 9.77 12.69 1.53
N LYS A 161 10.03 14.01 1.60
CA LYS A 161 10.00 14.75 2.87
C LYS A 161 8.61 14.75 3.48
N ALA A 162 7.57 14.98 2.69
CA ALA A 162 6.18 14.94 3.15
C ALA A 162 5.79 13.57 3.72
N LEU A 163 6.20 12.47 3.06
CA LEU A 163 5.98 11.11 3.58
C LEU A 163 6.72 10.89 4.91
N SER A 164 7.97 11.34 5.00
CA SER A 164 8.75 11.29 6.26
C SER A 164 8.08 12.09 7.37
N GLU A 165 7.59 13.29 7.08
CA GLU A 165 6.87 14.14 8.04
C GLU A 165 5.54 13.53 8.46
N ALA A 166 4.81 12.89 7.55
CA ALA A 166 3.56 12.20 7.86
C ALA A 166 3.79 11.07 8.87
N LEU A 167 4.82 10.24 8.68
CA LEU A 167 5.16 9.20 9.63
C LEU A 167 5.65 9.77 10.97
N ARG A 168 6.50 10.80 10.93
CA ARG A 168 7.01 11.48 12.13
C ARG A 168 5.86 12.04 12.98
N LYS A 169 4.90 12.72 12.36
CA LYS A 169 3.70 13.26 13.05
C LYS A 169 2.83 12.14 13.59
N THR A 170 2.63 11.07 12.82
CA THR A 170 1.87 9.89 13.27
C THR A 170 2.50 9.27 14.51
N GLU A 171 3.83 9.11 14.51
CA GLU A 171 4.55 8.56 15.66
C GLU A 171 4.50 9.48 16.87
N GLN A 172 4.69 10.79 16.65
CA GLN A 172 4.61 11.77 17.71
C GLN A 172 3.26 11.70 18.44
N SER A 173 2.14 11.65 17.70
CA SER A 173 0.82 11.51 18.30
C SER A 173 0.63 10.18 19.05
N TYR A 174 1.17 9.08 18.54
CA TYR A 174 1.13 7.80 19.25
C TYR A 174 1.88 7.84 20.57
N LEU A 175 3.09 8.41 20.57
CA LEU A 175 3.94 8.54 21.75
C LEU A 175 3.34 9.50 22.79
N GLU A 176 2.64 10.55 22.37
CA GLU A 176 1.86 11.42 23.25
C GLU A 176 0.73 10.66 23.96
N ILE A 177 -0.01 9.83 23.22
CA ILE A 177 -1.06 8.98 23.80
C ILE A 177 -0.44 7.98 24.79
N ALA A 178 0.68 7.32 24.43
CA ALA A 178 1.36 6.40 25.32
C ALA A 178 1.84 7.08 26.62
N ASP A 179 2.23 8.36 26.55
CA ASP A 179 2.60 9.14 27.74
C ASP A 179 1.40 9.47 28.63
N LEU A 180 0.29 9.91 28.02
CA LEU A 180 -0.95 10.21 28.75
C LEU A 180 -1.52 8.96 29.44
N MET A 181 -1.41 7.81 28.76
CA MET A 181 -1.93 6.53 29.23
C MET A 181 -0.95 5.75 30.10
N LEU A 182 0.23 6.29 30.43
CA LEU A 182 1.29 5.55 31.11
C LEU A 182 0.85 4.89 32.43
N ARG A 183 -0.07 5.51 33.18
CA ARG A 183 -0.58 4.96 34.44
C ARG A 183 -1.61 3.86 34.27
N GLU A 184 -2.37 3.89 33.17
CA GLU A 184 -3.50 2.99 32.93
C GLU A 184 -3.08 1.81 32.05
N ASN A 185 -2.26 2.08 31.04
CA ASN A 185 -1.76 1.10 30.09
C ASN A 185 -0.28 1.37 29.73
N PRO A 186 0.67 1.02 30.62
CA PRO A 186 2.10 1.21 30.36
C PRO A 186 2.62 0.40 29.16
N GLU A 187 1.93 -0.68 28.77
CA GLU A 187 2.31 -1.54 27.66
C GLU A 187 2.31 -0.80 26.31
N LEU A 188 1.55 0.29 26.16
CA LEU A 188 1.58 1.13 24.95
C LEU A 188 2.98 1.68 24.64
N SER A 189 3.81 1.89 25.67
CA SER A 189 5.20 2.34 25.47
C SER A 189 6.13 1.21 25.00
N LEU A 190 5.73 -0.05 25.17
CA LEU A 190 6.47 -1.24 24.75
C LEU A 190 6.07 -1.72 23.35
N MET A 191 4.82 -1.44 22.97
CA MET A 191 4.25 -1.77 21.66
C MET A 191 4.95 -1.02 20.54
N GLY A 192 5.11 -1.69 19.41
CA GLY A 192 5.70 -1.09 18.23
C GLY A 192 5.35 -1.86 16.95
N SER A 193 5.82 -1.33 15.83
CA SER A 193 5.56 -1.92 14.52
C SER A 193 6.68 -1.62 13.54
N CYS A 194 7.02 -2.59 12.69
CA CYS A 194 7.63 -2.31 11.41
C CYS A 194 6.59 -1.65 10.49
N VAL A 195 7.03 -0.76 9.62
CA VAL A 195 6.19 0.00 8.69
C VAL A 195 6.79 -0.09 7.30
N LEU A 196 6.01 -0.63 6.37
CA LEU A 196 6.27 -0.53 4.94
C LEU A 196 5.08 0.16 4.26
N GLY A 197 5.28 1.43 3.91
CA GLY A 197 4.33 2.22 3.13
C GLY A 197 4.77 2.32 1.67
N MET A 198 3.83 2.16 0.75
CA MET A 198 4.01 2.41 -0.68
C MET A 198 2.97 3.41 -1.15
N LEU A 199 3.41 4.45 -1.85
CA LEU A 199 2.55 5.37 -2.59
C LEU A 199 2.91 5.28 -4.06
N MET A 200 1.93 4.97 -4.90
CA MET A 200 2.08 4.93 -6.35
C MET A 200 1.20 6.00 -6.97
N LYS A 201 1.78 6.88 -7.79
CA LYS A 201 1.04 7.89 -8.56
C LYS A 201 1.60 7.94 -9.97
N GLY A 202 0.79 7.58 -10.97
CA GLY A 202 1.26 7.44 -12.34
C GLY A 202 2.41 6.43 -12.43
N GLU A 203 3.58 6.90 -12.85
CA GLU A 203 4.79 6.07 -13.01
C GLU A 203 5.71 6.07 -11.79
N ASP A 204 5.44 6.96 -10.83
CA ASP A 204 6.26 7.11 -9.64
C ASP A 204 5.82 6.15 -8.55
N VAL A 205 6.80 5.49 -7.93
CA VAL A 205 6.61 4.65 -6.74
C VAL A 205 7.50 5.17 -5.62
N TYR A 206 6.85 5.63 -4.54
CA TYR A 206 7.51 6.09 -3.32
C TYR A 206 7.38 5.02 -2.26
N LEU A 207 8.49 4.73 -1.57
CA LEU A 207 8.53 3.73 -0.51
C LEU A 207 9.02 4.36 0.79
N MET A 208 8.33 4.02 1.88
CA MET A 208 8.69 4.39 3.23
C MET A 208 8.90 3.10 4.03
N ASN A 209 10.15 2.82 4.40
CA ASN A 209 10.50 1.62 5.15
C ASN A 209 11.09 1.96 6.53
N VAL A 210 10.49 1.38 7.57
CA VAL A 210 10.96 1.44 8.96
C VAL A 210 10.83 0.04 9.53
N GLY A 211 11.94 -0.68 9.66
CA GLY A 211 11.94 -2.08 10.08
C GLY A 211 12.41 -3.04 8.99
N ASP A 212 12.06 -4.31 9.14
CA ASP A 212 12.55 -5.43 8.31
C ASP A 212 11.51 -6.02 7.35
N SER A 213 10.33 -5.39 7.26
CA SER A 213 9.42 -5.61 6.12
C SER A 213 10.09 -5.17 4.80
N ARG A 214 9.73 -5.84 3.69
CA ARG A 214 10.47 -5.69 2.43
C ARG A 214 9.58 -5.55 1.19
N ALA A 215 9.92 -4.59 0.33
CA ALA A 215 9.36 -4.48 -1.02
C ALA A 215 10.34 -5.03 -2.07
N VAL A 216 9.83 -5.88 -2.97
CA VAL A 216 10.61 -6.49 -4.06
C VAL A 216 9.84 -6.35 -5.36
N LEU A 217 10.48 -5.75 -6.37
CA LEU A 217 9.93 -5.62 -7.71
C LEU A 217 10.38 -6.79 -8.58
N ALA A 218 9.42 -7.52 -9.16
CA ALA A 218 9.70 -8.50 -10.20
C ALA A 218 9.74 -7.79 -11.56
N ARG A 219 10.90 -7.80 -12.22
CA ARG A 219 11.09 -7.25 -13.56
C ARG A 219 11.26 -8.38 -14.56
N LYS A 220 10.47 -8.37 -15.63
CA LYS A 220 10.74 -9.22 -16.80
C LYS A 220 11.92 -8.60 -17.54
N ALA A 221 13.02 -9.35 -17.73
CA ALA A 221 14.07 -8.86 -18.60
C ALA A 221 13.48 -8.69 -20.00
N GLU A 222 13.63 -7.50 -20.58
CA GLU A 222 13.23 -7.32 -21.96
C GLU A 222 14.09 -8.26 -22.82
N PRO A 223 13.48 -9.00 -23.77
CA PRO A 223 14.25 -9.71 -24.76
C PRO A 223 14.93 -8.63 -25.61
N HIS A 224 16.17 -8.27 -25.22
CA HIS A 224 17.02 -7.48 -26.08
C HIS A 224 16.96 -8.10 -27.46
N LEU A 225 16.59 -7.29 -28.46
CA LEU A 225 16.83 -7.59 -29.86
C LEU A 225 18.25 -8.15 -29.95
N ARG A 226 18.37 -9.47 -30.15
CA ARG A 226 19.62 -10.10 -30.54
C ARG A 226 19.92 -9.66 -31.97
N ILE A 227 20.26 -8.38 -32.15
CA ILE A 227 20.99 -7.91 -33.32
C ILE A 227 22.38 -8.52 -33.15
N GLY A 228 22.66 -9.60 -33.88
CA GLY A 228 24.01 -10.11 -34.05
C GLY A 228 24.35 -11.45 -33.38
N LYS A 229 23.45 -12.42 -33.38
CA LYS A 229 23.92 -13.82 -33.48
C LYS A 229 23.15 -14.51 -34.59
N ASP A 230 23.86 -14.61 -35.71
CA ASP A 230 23.52 -15.40 -36.89
C ASP A 230 22.88 -16.74 -36.52
N LEU A 231 21.85 -17.06 -37.32
CA LEU A 231 21.52 -18.40 -37.81
C LEU A 231 22.19 -19.53 -37.04
N GLU A 232 21.46 -20.15 -36.11
CA GLU A 232 21.35 -21.60 -36.12
C GLU A 232 20.18 -22.07 -35.26
N ARG A 233 19.25 -22.75 -35.96
CA ARG A 233 18.35 -23.79 -35.46
C ARG A 233 17.08 -23.29 -34.78
N ILE A 234 16.11 -23.05 -35.64
CA ILE A 234 14.72 -23.48 -35.47
C ILE A 234 14.73 -24.87 -34.81
N ASN A 235 14.36 -24.95 -33.53
CA ASN A 235 13.81 -26.16 -32.95
C ASN A 235 12.87 -25.79 -31.80
N GLU A 236 11.62 -26.24 -31.96
CA GLU A 236 10.64 -26.53 -30.91
C GLU A 236 10.11 -25.35 -30.08
N GLU A 237 9.05 -24.76 -30.63
CA GLU A 237 7.76 -24.55 -29.96
C GLU A 237 7.74 -24.74 -28.43
N THR A 238 7.42 -23.65 -27.72
CA THR A 238 6.82 -23.67 -26.37
C THR A 238 7.75 -23.93 -25.18
N LEU A 239 8.88 -23.23 -25.07
CA LEU A 239 9.62 -23.18 -23.81
C LEU A 239 9.80 -21.74 -23.31
N ASN A 240 8.97 -21.43 -22.32
CA ASN A 240 9.09 -20.43 -21.27
C ASN A 240 9.14 -18.93 -21.64
N GLU A 241 7.99 -18.31 -21.86
CA GLU A 241 7.80 -16.86 -21.73
C GLU A 241 8.09 -16.27 -20.33
N PHE A 242 8.44 -17.14 -19.35
CA PHE A 242 8.87 -16.79 -17.99
C PHE A 242 10.39 -16.71 -17.81
N ASP A 243 11.20 -16.97 -18.84
CA ASP A 243 12.62 -17.34 -18.66
C ASP A 243 13.62 -16.24 -18.24
N SER A 244 13.16 -15.07 -17.78
CA SER A 244 14.02 -14.23 -16.93
C SER A 244 13.23 -13.16 -16.17
N LEU A 245 12.47 -13.56 -15.15
CA LEU A 245 12.06 -12.63 -14.10
C LEU A 245 13.26 -12.39 -13.18
N THR A 246 13.70 -11.14 -13.06
CA THR A 246 14.71 -10.70 -12.10
C THR A 246 14.00 -10.02 -10.93
N SER A 247 14.32 -10.40 -9.70
CA SER A 247 13.88 -9.67 -8.50
C SER A 247 14.82 -8.50 -8.23
N LEU A 248 14.24 -7.33 -7.95
CA LEU A 248 14.94 -6.14 -7.50
C LEU A 248 14.36 -5.74 -6.14
N GLN A 249 15.15 -5.88 -5.09
CA GLN A 249 14.76 -5.39 -3.77
C GLN A 249 14.81 -3.86 -3.76
N LEU A 250 13.71 -3.22 -3.36
CA LEU A 250 13.58 -1.76 -3.37
C LEU A 250 13.88 -1.12 -2.01
N THR A 251 13.81 -1.89 -0.93
CA THR A 251 14.01 -1.41 0.45
C THR A 251 15.19 -2.09 1.10
N MET A 252 15.95 -1.39 1.94
CA MET A 252 16.94 -2.00 2.82
C MET A 252 16.27 -2.47 4.10
N ASP A 253 16.66 -3.63 4.63
CA ASP A 253 16.14 -4.12 5.91
C ASP A 253 16.77 -3.37 7.08
N HIS A 254 15.98 -3.02 8.09
CA HIS A 254 16.45 -2.42 9.32
C HIS A 254 16.43 -3.45 10.46
N SER A 255 17.43 -4.33 10.48
CA SER A 255 17.60 -5.33 11.54
C SER A 255 19.05 -5.47 11.99
N THR A 256 19.27 -6.10 13.14
CA THR A 256 20.60 -6.41 13.69
C THR A 256 21.40 -7.41 12.86
N SER A 257 20.78 -8.03 11.84
CA SER A 257 21.50 -8.84 10.86
C SER A 257 22.26 -7.98 9.83
N VAL A 258 21.88 -6.71 9.67
CA VAL A 258 22.53 -5.76 8.77
C VAL A 258 23.65 -5.05 9.53
N GLU A 259 24.89 -5.32 9.12
CA GLU A 259 26.09 -4.79 9.81
C GLU A 259 26.14 -3.26 9.84
N GLU A 260 25.63 -2.60 8.81
CA GLU A 260 25.59 -1.13 8.72
C GLU A 260 24.68 -0.53 9.79
N GLU A 261 23.51 -1.13 10.04
CA GLU A 261 22.59 -0.68 11.10
C GLU A 261 23.21 -0.90 12.49
N VAL A 262 23.89 -2.03 12.71
CA VAL A 262 24.61 -2.29 13.98
C VAL A 262 25.74 -1.30 14.18
N ARG A 263 26.53 -1.00 13.14
CA ARG A 263 27.59 0.02 13.19
C ARG A 263 27.02 1.39 13.47
N ARG A 264 25.91 1.77 12.81
CA ARG A 264 25.22 3.05 13.03
C ARG A 264 24.81 3.20 14.49
N ILE A 265 24.07 2.23 15.04
CA ILE A 265 23.58 2.29 16.43
C ILE A 265 24.75 2.45 17.42
N LYS A 266 25.81 1.65 17.27
CA LYS A 266 27.00 1.75 18.13
C LYS A 266 27.72 3.09 17.99
N SER A 267 27.69 3.71 16.82
CA SER A 267 28.33 5.00 16.56
C SER A 267 27.54 6.18 17.12
N GLU A 268 26.20 6.09 17.13
CA GLU A 268 25.27 7.08 17.69
C GLU A 268 25.21 7.00 19.23
N HIS A 269 25.47 5.83 19.81
CA HIS A 269 25.40 5.57 21.26
C HIS A 269 26.77 5.11 21.81
N ARG A 270 27.80 5.96 21.69
CA ARG A 270 29.17 5.61 22.11
C ARG A 270 29.32 5.43 23.62
N ASP A 271 28.42 6.03 24.37
CA ASP A 271 28.30 5.96 25.83
C ASP A 271 27.55 4.71 26.32
N ASP A 272 26.77 4.06 25.45
CA ASP A 272 26.03 2.84 25.80
C ASP A 272 26.70 1.59 25.20
N ALA A 273 27.61 0.99 25.97
CA ALA A 273 28.25 -0.28 25.62
C ALA A 273 27.24 -1.44 25.42
N SER A 274 26.02 -1.29 25.94
CA SER A 274 24.93 -2.27 25.85
C SER A 274 23.92 -1.95 24.74
N ALA A 275 24.18 -0.95 23.88
CA ALA A 275 23.25 -0.53 22.82
C ALA A 275 22.83 -1.70 21.91
N VAL A 276 23.75 -2.63 21.64
CA VAL A 276 23.47 -3.90 20.95
C VAL A 276 24.11 -5.06 21.73
N THR A 277 23.28 -5.93 22.30
CA THR A 277 23.70 -7.11 23.09
C THR A 277 22.94 -8.34 22.62
N ASN A 278 23.58 -9.51 22.58
CA ASN A 278 22.95 -10.76 22.12
C ASN A 278 22.28 -10.65 20.73
N ALA A 279 22.90 -9.90 19.82
CA ALA A 279 22.37 -9.60 18.48
C ALA A 279 20.98 -8.92 18.50
N ARG A 280 20.66 -8.17 19.56
CA ARG A 280 19.42 -7.41 19.73
C ARG A 280 19.71 -5.99 20.24
N VAL A 281 18.93 -5.02 19.82
CA VAL A 281 18.96 -3.65 20.34
C VAL A 281 18.54 -3.68 21.81
N LYS A 282 19.42 -3.22 22.70
CA LYS A 282 19.30 -3.32 24.16
C LYS A 282 18.95 -4.73 24.67
N GLY A 283 19.27 -5.78 23.90
CA GLY A 283 18.93 -7.17 24.23
C GLY A 283 17.48 -7.58 23.92
N SER A 284 16.63 -6.65 23.48
CA SER A 284 15.19 -6.87 23.33
C SER A 284 14.78 -7.11 21.87
N LEU A 285 15.05 -6.15 20.97
CA LEU A 285 14.51 -6.19 19.60
C LEU A 285 15.56 -6.57 18.56
N LYS A 286 15.18 -7.37 17.57
CA LYS A 286 16.03 -7.62 16.38
C LYS A 286 15.93 -6.50 15.35
N VAL A 287 14.79 -5.82 15.31
CA VAL A 287 14.55 -4.68 14.44
C VAL A 287 15.31 -3.47 14.97
N THR A 288 15.96 -2.72 14.09
CA THR A 288 16.80 -1.55 14.46
C THR A 288 16.09 -0.22 14.28
N ARG A 289 14.95 -0.20 13.58
CA ARG A 289 14.06 0.95 13.45
C ARG A 289 12.62 0.48 13.53
N ALA A 290 11.80 1.11 14.36
CA ALA A 290 10.40 0.75 14.50
C ALA A 290 9.56 1.99 14.82
N PHE A 291 8.29 1.95 14.39
CA PHE A 291 7.26 2.82 14.91
C PHE A 291 6.93 2.46 16.36
N GLY A 292 6.66 3.46 17.19
CA GLY A 292 6.39 3.24 18.62
C GLY A 292 7.66 2.83 19.35
N ALA A 293 7.60 1.72 20.12
CA ALA A 293 8.69 1.22 20.95
C ALA A 293 9.31 2.34 21.83
N GLY A 294 8.43 3.08 22.51
CA GLY A 294 8.78 4.24 23.31
C GLY A 294 9.92 3.97 24.30
N PHE A 295 9.95 2.81 24.94
CA PHE A 295 11.02 2.39 25.87
C PHE A 295 12.45 2.40 25.27
N LEU A 296 12.61 2.44 23.94
CA LEU A 296 13.91 2.61 23.30
C LEU A 296 14.19 4.05 22.84
N LYS A 297 13.22 4.95 22.99
CA LYS A 297 13.26 6.34 22.50
C LYS A 297 13.35 7.37 23.61
N GLN A 298 12.66 7.14 24.73
CA GLN A 298 12.65 8.10 25.84
C GLN A 298 12.94 7.40 27.17
N PRO A 299 13.90 7.91 27.98
CA PRO A 299 14.25 7.31 29.27
C PRO A 299 13.11 7.20 30.28
N LYS A 300 12.06 8.02 30.14
CA LYS A 300 10.92 8.06 31.05
C LYS A 300 10.10 6.75 31.10
N TRP A 301 10.23 5.89 30.09
CA TRP A 301 9.54 4.62 29.99
C TRP A 301 10.41 3.41 30.37
N ASN A 302 11.58 3.64 30.97
CA ASN A 302 12.55 2.59 31.30
C ASN A 302 12.46 2.10 32.76
N ASN A 303 11.42 2.51 33.49
CA ASN A 303 11.25 2.25 34.92
C ASN A 303 10.20 1.19 35.20
#